data_AF-A0A420W6M8-F1
#
_entry.id   AF-A0A420W6M8-F1
#
_cell.length_a   1.000
_cell.length_b   1.000
_cell.length_c   1.000
_cell.angle_alpha   90.00
_cell.angle_beta   90.00
_cell.angle_gamma   90.00
#
_symmetry.space_group_name_H-M   'P 1'
#
loop_
_entity.id
_entity.type
_entity.pdbx_description
1 polymer ?
#
loop_
_entity_poly.entity_id
_entity_poly.type
_entity_poly.pdbx_seq_one_letter_code
_entity_poly.pdbx_strand_id
1 'polypeptide(L)' 'MAKRIPLEPIVNKVGNYYETVHVAAKRARYLYTTDSYTFGVDEKGEEHKKTVIALLEILDGKICPKREK' A
#
# COMPACT_ATOMS: atom_id res chain seq x y z
N MET A 1 16.76 9.26 7.83
CA MET A 1 15.56 10.13 7.80
C MET A 1 14.41 9.32 7.27
N ALA A 2 13.31 9.16 8.02
CA ALA A 2 12.14 8.45 7.51
C ALA A 2 11.51 9.28 6.38
N LYS A 3 11.61 8.83 5.13
CA LYS A 3 10.83 9.40 4.01
C LYS A 3 9.36 9.31 4.42
N ARG A 4 8.71 10.44 4.63
CA ARG A 4 7.26 10.46 4.86
C ARG A 4 6.56 10.10 3.55
N ILE A 5 5.68 9.11 3.62
CA ILE A 5 4.82 8.75 2.49
C ILE A 5 3.76 9.85 2.36
N PRO A 6 3.57 10.44 1.17
CA PRO A 6 2.52 11.42 0.96
C PRO A 6 1.17 10.71 1.01
N LEU A 7 0.40 10.90 2.08
CA LEU A 7 -0.89 10.23 2.28
C LEU A 7 -2.01 10.83 1.42
N GLU A 8 -2.00 12.14 1.21
CA GLU A 8 -3.01 12.85 0.41
C GLU A 8 -3.22 12.27 -1.00
N PRO A 9 -2.18 12.00 -1.82
CA PRO A 9 -2.38 11.42 -3.14
C PRO A 9 -2.93 9.97 -3.10
N ILE A 10 -2.59 9.20 -2.06
CA ILE A 10 -3.12 7.85 -1.86
C ILE A 10 -4.62 7.93 -1.57
N VAL A 11 -4.99 8.82 -0.66
CA VAL A 11 -6.38 9.03 -0.26
C VAL A 11 -7.21 9.57 -1.42
N ASN A 12 -6.66 10.47 -2.24
CA ASN A 12 -7.33 10.98 -3.44
C ASN A 12 -7.57 9.88 -4.49
N LYS A 13 -6.67 8.89 -4.60
CA LYS A 13 -6.87 7.73 -5.50
C LYS A 13 -7.97 6.78 -5.01
N VAL A 14 -8.08 6.59 -3.70
CA VAL A 14 -9.06 5.67 -3.10
C VAL A 14 -10.42 6.35 -2.90
N GLY A 15 -10.43 7.63 -2.55
CA GLY A 15 -11.60 8.47 -2.36
C GLY A 15 -11.84 8.89 -0.90
N ASN A 16 -11.36 8.12 0.08
CA ASN A 16 -11.47 8.48 1.50
C ASN A 16 -10.42 7.77 2.38
N TYR A 17 -10.17 8.34 3.56
CA TYR A 17 -9.17 7.83 4.50
C TYR A 17 -9.50 6.42 5.04
N TYR A 18 -10.76 6.14 5.35
CA TYR A 18 -11.18 4.87 5.95
C TYR A 18 -10.96 3.68 5.01
N GLU A 19 -11.37 3.84 3.75
CA GLU A 19 -11.18 2.86 2.70
C GLU A 19 -9.71 2.72 2.33
N THR A 20 -8.93 3.81 2.38
CA THR A 20 -7.47 3.74 2.19
C THR A 20 -6.83 2.80 3.20
N VAL A 21 -7.21 2.92 4.48
CA VAL A 21 -6.72 2.01 5.53
C VAL A 21 -7.15 0.57 5.25
N HIS A 22 -8.41 0.35 4.87
CA HIS A 22 -8.92 -0.99 4.57
C HIS A 22 -8.18 -1.66 3.41
N VAL A 23 -8.00 -0.95 2.30
CA VAL A 23 -7.32 -1.44 1.09
C VAL A 23 -5.84 -1.70 1.37
N ALA A 24 -5.17 -0.78 2.06
CA ALA A 24 -3.77 -0.95 2.44
C ALA A 24 -3.57 -2.14 3.38
N ALA A 25 -4.43 -2.32 4.39
CA ALA A 25 -4.36 -3.46 5.31
C ALA A 25 -4.63 -4.79 4.60
N LYS A 26 -5.64 -4.84 3.72
CA LYS A 26 -5.95 -6.03 2.91
C LYS A 26 -4.77 -6.41 2.03
N ARG A 27 -4.09 -5.44 1.42
CA ARG A 27 -2.90 -5.69 0.62
C ARG A 27 -1.71 -6.13 1.47
N ALA A 28 -1.43 -5.43 2.58
CA ALA A 28 -0.34 -5.82 3.46
C ALA A 28 -0.51 -7.27 3.94
N ARG A 29 -1.74 -7.67 4.27
CA ARG A 29 -2.07 -9.07 4.61
C ARG A 29 -1.70 -10.04 3.47
N TYR A 30 -2.00 -9.70 2.22
CA TYR A 30 -1.58 -10.51 1.08
C TYR A 30 -0.05 -10.64 0.97
N LEU A 31 0.68 -9.54 1.15
CA LEU A 31 2.15 -9.57 1.16
C LEU A 31 2.69 -10.45 2.31
N TYR A 32 2.01 -10.47 3.46
CA TYR A 32 2.33 -11.35 4.58
C TYR A 32 2.02 -12.83 4.32
N THR A 33 1.08 -13.14 3.43
CA THR A 33 0.79 -14.54 3.05
C THR A 33 1.82 -15.10 2.06
N THR A 34 2.40 -14.26 1.20
CA THR A 34 3.45 -14.68 0.27
C THR A 34 4.79 -14.88 0.99
N ASP A 35 5.07 -14.04 1.96
CA ASP A 35 6.28 -14.07 2.76
C ASP A 35 5.91 -13.58 4.18
N SER A 36 6.29 -14.27 5.24
CA SER A 36 5.89 -13.90 6.60
C SER A 36 6.75 -12.80 7.24
N TYR A 37 7.86 -12.41 6.61
CA TYR A 37 8.79 -11.43 7.14
C TYR A 37 8.19 -10.02 7.16
N THR A 38 8.66 -9.16 8.08
CA THR A 38 8.06 -7.82 8.29
C THR A 38 8.35 -6.87 7.13
N PHE A 39 9.52 -7.01 6.53
CA PHE A 39 9.99 -6.18 5.45
C PHE A 39 9.85 -6.90 4.11
N GLY A 40 9.76 -6.11 3.06
CA GLY A 40 9.85 -6.58 1.68
C GLY A 40 10.62 -5.56 0.86
N VAL A 41 10.79 -5.87 -0.41
CA VAL A 41 11.47 -5.00 -1.36
C VAL A 41 10.40 -4.37 -2.25
N ASP A 42 10.44 -3.04 -2.40
CA ASP A 42 9.59 -2.35 -3.36
C ASP A 42 10.10 -2.52 -4.81
N GLU A 43 9.42 -1.93 -5.78
CA GLU A 43 9.85 -2.02 -7.18
C GLU A 43 11.16 -1.33 -7.51
N LYS A 44 11.62 -0.42 -6.64
CA LYS A 44 12.86 0.32 -6.79
C LYS A 44 14.02 -0.41 -6.12
N GLY A 45 13.79 -1.58 -5.54
CA GLY A 45 14.81 -2.31 -4.78
C GLY A 45 15.01 -1.78 -3.36
N GLU A 46 14.19 -0.84 -2.88
CA GLU A 46 14.29 -0.32 -1.52
C GLU A 46 13.53 -1.22 -0.53
N GLU A 47 14.16 -1.52 0.61
CA GLU A 47 13.52 -2.31 1.67
C GLU A 47 12.56 -1.44 2.49
N HIS A 48 11.30 -1.89 2.59
CA HIS A 48 10.26 -1.20 3.34
C HIS A 48 9.41 -2.20 4.12
N LYS A 49 8.72 -1.71 5.16
CA LYS A 49 7.66 -2.52 5.81
C LYS A 49 6.58 -2.83 4.78
N LYS A 50 5.99 -4.03 4.81
CA LYS A 50 4.94 -4.42 3.85
C LYS A 50 3.71 -3.50 3.86
N THR A 51 3.42 -2.86 4.98
CA THR A 51 2.39 -1.81 5.06
C THR A 51 2.74 -0.56 4.27
N VAL A 52 4.03 -0.19 4.22
CA VAL A 52 4.54 0.91 3.38
C VAL A 52 4.50 0.51 1.92
N ILE A 53 4.93 -0.71 1.59
CA ILE A 53 4.87 -1.24 0.21
C ILE A 53 3.43 -1.22 -0.29
N ALA A 54 2.48 -1.68 0.52
CA ALA A 54 1.05 -1.65 0.17
C ALA A 54 0.55 -0.23 -0.15
N LEU A 55 0.98 0.77 0.64
CA LEU A 55 0.64 2.17 0.38
C LEU A 55 1.28 2.70 -0.90
N LEU A 56 2.53 2.31 -1.18
CA LEU A 56 3.23 2.65 -2.42
C LEU A 56 2.59 2.00 -3.64
N GLU A 57 2.13 0.76 -3.55
CA GLU A 57 1.42 0.07 -4.63
C GLU A 57 0.06 0.71 -4.95
N ILE A 58 -0.65 1.20 -3.93
CA ILE A 58 -1.88 2.00 -4.13
C ILE A 58 -1.52 3.34 -4.78
N LEU A 59 -0.45 3.99 -4.32
CA LEU A 59 0.04 5.24 -4.91
C LEU A 59 0.43 5.07 -6.37
N ASP A 60 0.99 3.92 -6.75
CA ASP A 60 1.37 3.61 -8.14
C ASP A 60 0.14 3.26 -9.00
N GLY A 61 -0.97 2.87 -8.37
CA GLY A 61 -2.22 2.51 -9.06
C GLY A 61 -2.33 1.03 -9.41
N LYS A 62 -1.43 0.19 -8.90
CA LYS A 62 -1.46 -1.27 -9.04
C LYS A 62 -2.63 -1.91 -8.31
N ILE A 63 -3.14 -1.21 -7.29
CA ILE A 63 -4.26 -1.66 -6.48
C ILE A 63 -5.37 -0.65 -6.67
N CYS A 64 -6.40 -1.06 -7.40
CA CYS A 64 -7.59 -0.27 -7.62
C CYS A 64 -8.72 -0.82 -6.74
N PRO A 65 -9.34 -0.01 -5.87
CA PRO A 65 -10.46 -0.46 -5.04
C PRO A 65 -11.78 -0.55 -5.80
N LYS A 66 -11.83 -0.17 -7.09
CA LYS A 66 -13.08 -0.08 -7.85
C LYS A 66 -13.88 -1.37 -7.72
N ARG A 67 -15.06 -1.26 -7.11
CA ARG A 67 -16.19 -2.14 -7.40
C ARG A 67 -16.42 -2.06 -8.91
N GLU A 68 -16.28 -3.20 -9.59
CA GLU A 68 -16.97 -3.37 -10.87
C GLU A 68 -18.44 -2.99 -10.64
N LYS A 69 -18.92 -2.02 -11.41
CA LYS A 69 -20.34 -1.63 -11.43
C LYS A 69 -21.09 -2.59 -12.33
#